data_AF-U6G8F6-F1
#
_entry.id   AF-U6G8F6-F1
#
_cell.length_a   1.000
_cell.length_b   1.000
_cell.length_c   1.000
_cell.angle_alpha   90.00
_cell.angle_beta   90.00
_cell.angle_gamma   90.00
#
_symmetry.space_group_name_H-M   'P 1'
#
loop_
_entity.id
_entity.type
_entity.pdbx_description
1 polymer ?
#
loop_
_entity_poly.entity_id
_entity_poly.type
_entity_poly.pdbx_seq_one_letter_code
_entity_poly.pdbx_strand_id
1 'polypeptide(L)'
;MVAIIAVSVFLACATSISAVAVRPLGVAHSHWGRLEAFPASPGRQPSAEAAPEEEESAEEADALATEGSEAQGAYGQAYNDADGWNMALLEEQLNEPALLGKAAMVDAISCSVSFSDGYGASPVVEVQGEGANQSTATAVFIDESARAWLHGFKSKISIPSSFRFETDGTDGDYADIHPPPGSGSHKYTVVLFKGTLHPGPLLSSLRGTPWRNRRRAVGSLGAIVADLRQQNPGKPVEELCRCSVHVSYEDIAQ
;
A
#
# COMPACT_ATOMS: atom_id res chain seq x y z
N MET A 1 17.57 64.72 44.83
CA MET A 1 18.32 65.07 43.61
C MET A 1 19.63 64.29 43.61
N VAL A 2 19.71 63.15 42.90
CA VAL A 2 20.98 62.53 42.47
C VAL A 2 20.71 61.67 41.22
N ALA A 3 21.50 61.97 40.18
CA ALA A 3 21.99 61.19 39.04
C ALA A 3 21.04 60.46 38.05
N ILE A 4 21.16 60.93 36.81
CA ILE A 4 20.89 60.28 35.52
C ILE A 4 21.90 59.16 35.28
N ILE A 5 21.45 57.99 34.81
CA ILE A 5 22.27 57.09 33.99
C ILE A 5 21.43 56.64 32.80
N ALA A 6 21.81 57.12 31.62
CA ALA A 6 21.40 56.58 30.34
C ALA A 6 22.22 55.31 30.07
N VAL A 7 21.55 54.23 29.64
CA VAL A 7 22.23 53.10 28.99
C VAL A 7 21.51 52.82 27.68
N SER A 8 22.16 53.22 26.59
CA SER A 8 21.88 52.77 25.24
C SER A 8 22.56 51.41 25.05
N VAL A 9 21.83 50.39 24.60
CA VAL A 9 22.44 49.18 24.02
C VAL A 9 22.08 49.11 22.54
N PHE A 10 23.13 49.19 21.74
CA PHE A 10 23.14 48.99 20.30
C PHE A 10 23.11 47.50 19.95
N LEU A 11 22.71 47.28 18.69
CA LEU A 11 23.35 46.40 17.72
C LEU A 11 22.62 45.10 17.37
N ALA A 12 22.25 45.06 16.09
CA ALA A 12 21.65 43.98 15.36
C ALA A 12 22.58 42.76 15.21
N CYS A 13 21.98 41.58 15.13
CA CYS A 13 22.54 40.45 14.39
C CYS A 13 21.48 39.99 13.39
N ALA A 14 21.57 40.53 12.18
CA ALA A 14 20.95 39.91 11.01
C ALA A 14 21.79 38.67 10.67
N THR A 15 21.22 37.48 10.84
CA THR A 15 21.84 36.25 10.37
C THR A 15 21.61 36.11 8.87
N SER A 16 22.68 36.33 8.10
CA SER A 16 22.74 36.03 6.66
C SER A 16 22.39 34.57 6.39
N ILE A 17 21.42 34.35 5.50
CA ILE A 17 21.21 33.06 4.85
C ILE A 17 22.22 32.98 3.71
N SER A 18 23.27 32.18 3.88
CA SER A 18 24.13 31.78 2.76
C SER A 18 23.34 30.86 1.84
N ALA A 19 23.02 31.38 0.65
CA ALA A 19 22.59 30.56 -0.48
C ALA A 19 23.76 29.66 -0.91
N VAL A 20 23.71 28.39 -0.55
CA VAL A 20 24.60 27.37 -1.13
C VAL A 20 24.05 27.02 -2.51
N ALA A 21 24.72 27.51 -3.54
CA ALA A 21 24.50 27.06 -4.91
C ALA A 21 25.04 25.63 -5.04
N VAL A 22 24.13 24.64 -5.06
CA VAL A 22 24.47 23.27 -5.44
C VAL A 22 24.59 23.22 -6.96
N ARG A 23 25.79 22.90 -7.46
CA ARG A 23 26.03 22.62 -8.87
C ARG A 23 25.41 21.27 -9.23
N PRO A 24 24.64 21.14 -10.32
CA PRO A 24 24.30 19.83 -10.86
C PRO A 24 25.56 19.22 -11.50
N LEU A 25 26.06 18.15 -10.90
CA LEU A 25 26.93 17.20 -11.58
C LEU A 25 26.04 16.36 -12.49
N GLY A 26 26.17 16.56 -13.80
CA GLY A 26 25.65 15.63 -14.80
C GLY A 26 26.43 14.31 -14.80
N VAL A 27 25.96 13.40 -15.67
CA VAL A 27 26.45 12.04 -15.99
C VAL A 27 25.75 10.95 -15.14
N ALA A 28 25.16 9.86 -15.66
CA ALA A 28 25.26 9.20 -16.95
C ALA A 28 23.91 8.64 -17.42
N HIS A 29 23.72 8.56 -18.74
CA HIS A 29 22.72 7.70 -19.37
C HIS A 29 23.08 6.22 -19.15
N SER A 30 22.18 5.45 -18.53
CA SER A 30 22.25 4.00 -18.52
C SER A 30 21.18 3.43 -19.45
N HIS A 31 21.65 3.08 -20.63
CA HIS A 31 20.98 2.34 -21.68
C HIS A 31 20.69 0.90 -21.21
N TRP A 32 19.45 0.62 -20.79
CA TRP A 32 19.01 -0.75 -20.54
C TRP A 32 18.50 -1.40 -21.83
N GLY A 33 19.41 -2.15 -22.45
CA GLY A 33 19.19 -3.55 -22.83
C GLY A 33 17.95 -3.89 -23.65
N ARG A 34 18.10 -3.77 -24.96
CA ARG A 34 17.40 -4.52 -26.01
C ARG A 34 17.39 -6.03 -25.68
N LEU A 35 16.23 -6.60 -25.36
CA LEU A 35 16.03 -8.05 -25.31
C LEU A 35 15.97 -8.58 -26.75
N GLU A 36 17.08 -9.13 -27.24
CA GLU A 36 17.07 -9.92 -28.47
C GLU A 36 16.57 -11.35 -28.20
N ALA A 37 15.83 -11.83 -29.19
CA ALA A 37 15.07 -13.05 -29.21
C ALA A 37 15.94 -14.32 -29.17
N PHE A 38 15.37 -15.38 -28.59
CA PHE A 38 15.84 -16.76 -28.75
C PHE A 38 15.72 -17.22 -30.21
N PRO A 39 16.69 -18.02 -30.70
CA PRO A 39 16.40 -19.02 -31.71
C PRO A 39 16.57 -20.44 -31.17
N ALA A 40 15.74 -21.31 -31.74
CA ALA A 40 15.54 -22.71 -31.43
C ALA A 40 16.75 -23.61 -31.77
N SER A 41 16.85 -24.75 -31.09
CA SER A 41 17.66 -25.91 -31.50
C SER A 41 17.26 -26.41 -32.90
N PRO A 42 18.18 -27.09 -33.61
CA PRO A 42 18.05 -28.56 -33.67
C PRO A 42 19.37 -29.35 -33.81
N GLY A 43 19.35 -30.60 -33.31
CA GLY A 43 19.82 -31.75 -34.11
C GLY A 43 21.20 -32.38 -33.83
N ARG A 44 21.14 -33.60 -33.26
CA ARG A 44 21.80 -34.86 -33.72
C ARG A 44 23.33 -35.04 -33.61
N GLN A 45 23.72 -35.96 -32.70
CA GLN A 45 24.90 -36.87 -32.71
C GLN A 45 24.95 -37.77 -33.98
N PRO A 46 26.02 -38.58 -34.30
CA PRO A 46 26.89 -39.37 -33.39
C PRO A 46 28.35 -39.71 -33.85
N SER A 47 29.12 -40.39 -32.97
CA SER A 47 30.14 -41.45 -33.24
C SER A 47 30.82 -41.81 -31.90
N ALA A 48 30.76 -43.01 -31.29
CA ALA A 48 30.99 -44.40 -31.69
C ALA A 48 32.45 -44.88 -31.48
N GLU A 49 32.69 -45.65 -30.40
CA GLU A 49 33.69 -46.76 -30.28
C GLU A 49 33.38 -47.50 -28.95
N ALA A 50 32.71 -48.68 -28.98
CA ALA A 50 33.24 -50.06 -28.97
C ALA A 50 33.88 -50.49 -27.62
N ALA A 51 33.62 -51.64 -26.97
CA ALA A 51 32.75 -52.83 -27.15
C ALA A 51 32.81 -53.65 -25.81
N PRO A 52 32.57 -54.99 -25.79
CA PRO A 52 31.40 -55.74 -25.27
C PRO A 52 31.71 -56.38 -23.87
N GLU A 53 30.88 -57.13 -23.13
CA GLU A 53 30.11 -58.39 -23.30
C GLU A 53 29.22 -58.47 -22.01
N GLU A 54 28.00 -59.01 -21.99
CA GLU A 54 27.69 -60.44 -21.90
C GLU A 54 26.19 -60.64 -22.17
N GLU A 55 25.88 -61.74 -22.84
CA GLU A 55 24.54 -62.30 -23.06
C GLU A 55 23.96 -62.88 -21.76
N GLU A 56 22.65 -62.74 -21.55
CA GLU A 56 21.83 -63.91 -21.22
C GLU A 56 20.39 -63.68 -21.73
N SER A 57 19.86 -64.71 -22.35
CA SER A 57 18.58 -64.77 -23.03
C SER A 57 17.63 -65.75 -22.32
N ALA A 58 16.37 -65.75 -22.76
CA ALA A 58 15.28 -66.67 -22.42
C ALA A 58 14.49 -66.30 -21.14
N GLU A 59 13.16 -66.41 -21.07
CA GLU A 59 12.16 -66.96 -22.00
C GLU A 59 10.78 -66.43 -21.58
N GLU A 60 9.83 -66.47 -22.50
CA GLU A 60 8.41 -66.17 -22.29
C GLU A 60 7.78 -67.04 -21.18
N ALA A 61 6.92 -66.43 -20.38
CA ALA A 61 5.82 -67.12 -19.73
C ALA A 61 4.56 -66.25 -19.85
N ASP A 62 3.71 -66.63 -20.80
CA ASP A 62 2.35 -66.15 -21.01
C ASP A 62 1.45 -66.67 -19.88
N ALA A 63 0.82 -65.75 -19.16
CA ALA A 63 -0.26 -66.05 -18.22
C ALA A 63 -1.25 -64.88 -18.19
N LEU A 64 -2.25 -64.96 -19.07
CA LEU A 64 -3.50 -64.22 -18.98
C LEU A 64 -4.20 -64.47 -17.63
N ALA A 65 -4.41 -63.41 -16.84
CA ALA A 65 -5.65 -63.17 -16.11
C ALA A 65 -5.68 -61.74 -15.52
N THR A 66 -6.41 -60.87 -16.24
CA THR A 66 -7.33 -59.88 -15.66
C THR A 66 -6.74 -58.71 -14.86
N GLU A 67 -6.26 -57.66 -15.55
CA GLU A 67 -6.51 -56.26 -15.15
C GLU A 67 -6.54 -55.39 -16.42
N GLY A 68 -7.76 -55.05 -16.86
CA GLY A 68 -7.96 -54.05 -17.91
C GLY A 68 -8.09 -52.68 -17.27
N SER A 69 -7.17 -51.76 -17.58
CA SER A 69 -7.51 -50.41 -18.06
C SER A 69 -6.23 -49.67 -18.42
N GLU A 70 -6.08 -49.36 -19.71
CA GLU A 70 -5.09 -48.43 -20.22
C GLU A 70 -5.28 -47.03 -19.64
N ALA A 71 -4.16 -46.32 -19.56
CA ALA A 71 -4.10 -44.88 -19.37
C ALA A 71 -4.70 -44.15 -20.58
N GLN A 72 -5.59 -43.19 -20.34
CA GLN A 72 -5.73 -41.94 -21.10
C GLN A 72 -6.82 -41.06 -20.47
N GLY A 73 -6.57 -39.75 -20.41
CA GLY A 73 -7.63 -38.75 -20.25
C GLY A 73 -7.69 -38.06 -18.89
N ALA A 74 -6.80 -37.09 -18.69
CA ALA A 74 -7.02 -36.00 -17.75
C ALA A 74 -8.22 -35.17 -18.21
N TYR A 75 -9.39 -35.32 -17.58
CA TYR A 75 -10.44 -34.30 -17.42
C TYR A 75 -11.46 -34.87 -16.43
N GLY A 76 -11.46 -34.38 -15.20
CA GLY A 76 -12.34 -34.87 -14.14
C GLY A 76 -12.36 -33.95 -12.93
N GLN A 77 -13.39 -33.11 -12.90
CA GLN A 77 -13.92 -32.35 -11.77
C GLN A 77 -13.52 -32.78 -10.36
N ALA A 78 -13.10 -31.79 -9.57
CA ALA A 78 -13.45 -31.67 -8.16
C ALA A 78 -13.63 -30.17 -7.83
N TYR A 79 -14.82 -29.65 -8.11
CA TYR A 79 -15.33 -28.49 -7.40
C TYR A 79 -15.62 -28.98 -5.98
N ASN A 80 -14.72 -28.68 -5.05
CA ASN A 80 -15.01 -28.80 -3.63
C ASN A 80 -15.39 -27.41 -3.12
N ASP A 81 -16.70 -27.18 -3.15
CA ASP A 81 -17.38 -26.23 -2.27
C ASP A 81 -17.23 -26.74 -0.83
N ALA A 82 -16.34 -26.11 -0.07
CA ALA A 82 -16.39 -26.12 1.39
C ALA A 82 -15.45 -25.04 1.93
N ASP A 83 -15.98 -23.83 2.08
CA ASP A 83 -15.78 -23.04 3.29
C ASP A 83 -16.91 -22.01 3.35
N GLY A 84 -17.88 -22.30 4.20
CA GLY A 84 -19.06 -21.48 4.43
C GLY A 84 -18.67 -20.13 5.03
N TRP A 85 -18.56 -19.12 4.18
CA TRP A 85 -18.62 -17.74 4.62
C TRP A 85 -20.09 -17.43 4.92
N ASN A 86 -20.41 -17.37 6.21
CA ASN A 86 -21.71 -16.99 6.77
C ASN A 86 -22.38 -15.87 5.94
N MET A 87 -23.38 -16.23 5.13
CA MET A 87 -24.27 -15.29 4.45
C MET A 87 -25.07 -14.42 5.45
N ALA A 88 -25.10 -14.81 6.73
CA ALA A 88 -25.67 -14.03 7.81
C ALA A 88 -24.93 -12.70 8.08
N LEU A 89 -23.66 -12.55 7.67
CA LEU A 89 -22.92 -11.29 7.85
C LEU A 89 -23.17 -10.29 6.70
N LEU A 90 -23.70 -10.75 5.56
CA LEU A 90 -23.95 -9.93 4.38
C LEU A 90 -25.29 -9.19 4.43
N GLU A 91 -26.27 -9.70 5.19
CA GLU A 91 -27.59 -9.06 5.30
C GLU A 91 -27.65 -7.96 6.36
N GLU A 92 -26.75 -7.97 7.36
CA GLU A 92 -26.69 -6.90 8.37
C GLU A 92 -25.89 -5.66 7.91
N GLN A 93 -25.23 -5.72 6.75
CA GLN A 93 -24.46 -4.61 6.16
C GLN A 93 -25.27 -3.70 5.20
N LEU A 94 -26.48 -4.11 4.82
CA LEU A 94 -27.32 -3.35 3.87
C LEU A 94 -28.27 -2.36 4.55
N ASN A 95 -28.25 -2.28 5.89
CA ASN A 95 -29.21 -1.48 6.66
C ASN A 95 -28.59 -0.54 7.71
N GLU A 96 -27.29 -0.24 7.63
CA GLU A 96 -26.71 0.80 8.50
C GLU A 96 -26.94 2.19 7.89
N PRO A 97 -27.71 3.07 8.56
CA PRO A 97 -27.89 4.44 8.09
C PRO A 97 -26.54 5.16 8.12
N ALA A 98 -26.31 6.01 7.13
CA ALA A 98 -25.19 6.94 7.12
C ALA A 98 -24.97 7.50 8.52
N LEU A 99 -23.78 7.26 9.09
CA LEU A 99 -23.30 7.91 10.30
C LEU A 99 -23.13 9.42 10.03
N LEU A 100 -24.26 10.11 9.85
CA LEU A 100 -24.40 11.55 9.90
C LEU A 100 -24.40 11.95 11.37
N GLY A 101 -23.22 11.78 11.97
CA GLY A 101 -22.87 12.41 13.23
C GLY A 101 -22.83 13.91 13.01
N LYS A 102 -23.88 14.58 13.47
CA LYS A 102 -24.02 16.03 13.55
C LYS A 102 -22.84 16.59 14.36
N ALA A 103 -21.78 17.04 13.67
CA ALA A 103 -20.65 17.71 14.31
C ALA A 103 -21.09 19.10 14.76
N ALA A 104 -21.48 19.22 16.02
CA ALA A 104 -21.47 20.50 16.74
C ALA A 104 -20.04 21.05 16.74
N MET A 105 -19.87 22.38 16.76
CA MET A 105 -18.57 23.07 16.85
C MET A 105 -17.64 22.40 17.87
N VAL A 106 -16.67 21.64 17.39
CA VAL A 106 -15.54 21.08 18.14
C VAL A 106 -14.29 21.56 17.38
N ASP A 107 -13.29 22.05 18.12
CA ASP A 107 -11.98 22.51 17.64
C ASP A 107 -11.62 21.90 16.27
N ALA A 108 -11.79 22.71 15.21
CA ALA A 108 -11.92 22.18 13.85
C ALA A 108 -10.55 21.72 13.33
N ILE A 109 -10.26 20.44 13.51
CA ILE A 109 -9.14 19.78 12.84
C ILE A 109 -9.51 19.66 11.36
N SER A 110 -8.66 20.19 10.49
CA SER A 110 -8.84 20.12 9.04
C SER A 110 -7.61 19.51 8.40
N CYS A 111 -7.77 18.95 7.20
CA CYS A 111 -6.66 18.38 6.46
C CYS A 111 -6.73 18.67 4.96
N SER A 112 -5.57 18.66 4.32
CA SER A 112 -5.40 18.73 2.86
C SER A 112 -4.45 17.61 2.42
N VAL A 113 -4.57 17.15 1.18
CA VAL A 113 -3.68 16.17 0.57
C VAL A 113 -3.27 16.66 -0.81
N SER A 114 -1.98 16.56 -1.12
CA SER A 114 -1.43 17.02 -2.41
C SER A 114 -0.24 16.17 -2.86
N PHE A 115 -0.04 16.09 -4.18
CA PHE A 115 1.10 15.41 -4.81
C PHE A 115 2.06 16.46 -5.38
N SER A 116 2.67 17.29 -4.52
CA SER A 116 3.54 18.40 -4.94
C SER A 116 4.76 17.97 -5.75
N ASP A 117 5.24 16.74 -5.56
CA ASP A 117 6.43 16.19 -6.20
C ASP A 117 6.07 15.21 -7.33
N GLY A 118 4.81 15.24 -7.79
CA GLY A 118 4.26 14.29 -8.75
C GLY A 118 3.69 13.02 -8.11
N TYR A 119 2.97 12.25 -8.92
CA TYR A 119 2.22 11.07 -8.48
C TYR A 119 3.08 9.83 -8.19
N GLY A 120 4.36 9.84 -8.60
CA GLY A 120 5.33 8.80 -8.27
C GLY A 120 5.92 8.90 -6.85
N ALA A 121 5.56 9.93 -6.08
CA ALA A 121 5.99 10.13 -4.71
C ALA A 121 4.81 10.03 -3.73
N SER A 122 5.10 9.74 -2.45
CA SER A 122 4.08 9.85 -1.39
C SER A 122 3.49 11.25 -1.35
N PRO A 123 2.16 11.41 -1.19
CA PRO A 123 1.55 12.72 -1.06
C PRO A 123 1.99 13.42 0.23
N VAL A 124 1.95 14.75 0.20
CA VAL A 124 2.01 15.61 1.39
C VAL A 124 0.61 15.72 1.96
N VAL A 125 0.48 15.43 3.25
CA VAL A 125 -0.73 15.67 4.03
C VAL A 125 -0.46 16.78 5.02
N GLU A 126 -1.26 17.84 4.95
CA GLU A 126 -1.23 18.93 5.93
C GLU A 126 -2.40 18.80 6.88
N VAL A 127 -2.16 18.97 8.17
CA VAL A 127 -3.15 18.88 9.23
C VAL A 127 -3.10 20.16 10.05
N GLN A 128 -4.24 20.85 10.10
CA GLN A 128 -4.43 22.05 10.90
C GLN A 128 -5.34 21.74 12.08
N GLY A 129 -5.18 22.45 13.18
CA GLY A 129 -5.94 22.18 14.41
C GLY A 129 -5.43 22.99 15.60
N GLU A 130 -5.23 24.30 15.39
CA GLU A 130 -4.81 25.19 16.48
C GLU A 130 -5.85 25.18 17.61
N GLY A 131 -5.40 25.01 18.85
CA GLY A 131 -6.28 24.99 20.03
C GLY A 131 -7.06 23.69 20.25
N ALA A 132 -6.92 22.70 19.37
CA ALA A 132 -7.54 21.39 19.59
C ALA A 132 -6.93 20.68 20.80
N ASN A 133 -7.78 20.08 21.64
CA ASN A 133 -7.35 19.23 22.76
C ASN A 133 -6.65 17.93 22.30
N GLN A 134 -6.53 17.71 20.99
CA GLN A 134 -5.92 16.54 20.39
C GLN A 134 -4.53 16.86 19.85
N SER A 135 -3.51 16.24 20.43
CA SER A 135 -2.11 16.45 20.03
C SER A 135 -1.61 15.45 18.98
N THR A 136 -2.31 14.32 18.80
CA THR A 136 -1.87 13.22 17.94
C THR A 136 -2.98 12.60 17.09
N ALA A 137 -2.62 12.03 15.95
CA ALA A 137 -3.52 11.30 15.06
C ALA A 137 -2.85 10.07 14.40
N THR A 138 -3.70 9.25 13.79
CA THR A 138 -3.33 8.13 12.92
C THR A 138 -4.00 8.32 11.57
N ALA A 139 -3.23 8.29 10.49
CA ALA A 139 -3.73 8.43 9.12
C ALA A 139 -3.81 7.08 8.42
N VAL A 140 -4.85 6.91 7.62
CA VAL A 140 -4.99 5.84 6.64
C VAL A 140 -5.23 6.48 5.28
N PHE A 141 -4.46 6.07 4.27
CA PHE A 141 -4.62 6.50 2.90
C PHE A 141 -5.22 5.37 2.06
N ILE A 142 -6.38 5.62 1.46
CA ILE A 142 -7.15 4.62 0.72
C ILE A 142 -7.60 5.13 -0.65
N ASP A 143 -7.82 4.22 -1.57
CA ASP A 143 -8.59 4.45 -2.78
C ASP A 143 -10.02 3.93 -2.59
N GLU A 144 -10.97 4.85 -2.42
CA GLU A 144 -12.38 4.51 -2.24
C GLU A 144 -13.00 3.88 -3.50
N SER A 145 -12.42 4.14 -4.68
CA SER A 145 -12.90 3.63 -5.97
C SER A 145 -12.47 2.18 -6.22
N ALA A 146 -11.50 1.67 -5.47
CA ALA A 146 -10.93 0.34 -5.62
C ALA A 146 -11.13 -0.55 -4.38
N ARG A 147 -12.36 -0.59 -3.83
CA ARG A 147 -12.71 -1.40 -2.63
C ARG A 147 -11.86 -1.02 -1.41
N ALA A 148 -11.72 0.29 -1.17
CA ALA A 148 -10.87 0.85 -0.12
C ALA A 148 -9.42 0.34 -0.21
N TRP A 149 -8.80 0.36 -1.40
CA TRP A 149 -7.44 -0.12 -1.57
C TRP A 149 -6.48 0.65 -0.66
N LEU A 150 -5.75 -0.02 0.22
CA LEU A 150 -4.86 0.62 1.18
C LEU A 150 -3.56 1.05 0.50
N HIS A 151 -3.38 2.36 0.39
CA HIS A 151 -2.14 3.00 -0.08
C HIS A 151 -1.22 3.39 1.06
N GLY A 152 -1.72 3.60 2.27
CA GLY A 152 -0.81 3.84 3.37
C GLY A 152 -1.42 3.89 4.75
N PHE A 153 -0.54 3.74 5.74
CA PHE A 153 -0.85 3.83 7.15
C PHE A 153 0.26 4.61 7.84
N LYS A 154 -0.08 5.62 8.65
CA LYS A 154 0.89 6.33 9.47
C LYS A 154 0.33 6.62 10.85
N SER A 155 1.08 6.33 11.91
CA SER A 155 0.68 6.62 13.29
C SER A 155 1.55 7.72 13.90
N LYS A 156 1.21 8.19 15.11
CA LYS A 156 1.96 9.21 15.86
C LYS A 156 2.11 10.55 15.12
N ILE A 157 1.12 10.94 14.33
CA ILE A 157 1.12 12.23 13.62
C ILE A 157 0.82 13.33 14.63
N SER A 158 1.69 14.34 14.75
CA SER A 158 1.42 15.52 15.58
C SER A 158 0.36 16.43 14.95
N ILE A 159 -0.41 17.17 15.75
CA ILE A 159 -1.35 18.19 15.26
C ILE A 159 -1.01 19.55 15.88
N PRO A 160 -0.87 20.64 15.10
CA PRO A 160 -0.80 20.67 13.64
C PRO A 160 0.51 20.09 13.09
N SER A 161 0.50 19.60 11.85
CA SER A 161 1.73 19.15 11.16
C SER A 161 1.57 19.04 9.65
N SER A 162 2.70 18.81 8.96
CA SER A 162 2.76 18.31 7.60
C SER A 162 3.56 17.01 7.59
N PHE A 163 3.06 15.97 6.91
CA PHE A 163 3.71 14.66 6.88
C PHE A 163 3.55 13.95 5.53
N ARG A 164 4.34 12.89 5.36
CA ARG A 164 4.23 11.92 4.27
C ARG A 164 4.14 10.50 4.80
N PHE A 165 3.56 9.61 4.00
CA PHE A 165 3.66 8.17 4.23
C PHE A 165 5.07 7.72 3.82
N GLU A 166 5.70 6.90 4.66
CA GLU A 166 7.05 6.39 4.40
C GLU A 166 6.93 5.10 3.57
N THR A 167 7.84 4.90 2.62
CA THR A 167 7.94 3.68 1.81
C THR A 167 8.41 2.46 2.62
N ASP A 168 9.04 2.72 3.77
CA ASP A 168 9.72 1.75 4.60
C ASP A 168 9.71 2.23 6.06
N GLY A 169 9.19 1.40 6.97
CA GLY A 169 9.14 1.74 8.39
C GLY A 169 8.10 0.97 9.20
N THR A 170 8.22 1.06 10.53
CA THR A 170 7.23 0.47 11.46
C THR A 170 6.03 1.36 11.70
N ASP A 171 6.14 2.64 11.39
CA ASP A 171 5.13 3.67 11.67
C ASP A 171 4.60 4.34 10.40
N GLY A 172 5.09 3.93 9.21
CA GLY A 172 4.68 4.43 7.89
C GLY A 172 4.74 3.30 6.85
N ASP A 173 3.67 3.13 6.08
CA ASP A 173 3.62 2.28 4.88
C ASP A 173 3.04 3.14 3.74
N TYR A 174 3.70 3.12 2.58
CA TYR A 174 3.22 3.76 1.37
C TYR A 174 3.32 2.79 0.19
N ALA A 175 2.23 2.70 -0.56
CA ALA A 175 2.17 2.08 -1.86
C ALA A 175 1.64 3.09 -2.86
N ASP A 176 2.36 3.21 -3.99
CA ASP A 176 2.06 4.14 -5.06
C ASP A 176 0.60 4.06 -5.53
N ILE A 177 0.07 5.21 -5.96
CA ILE A 177 -1.23 5.25 -6.61
C ILE A 177 -1.09 4.78 -8.07
N HIS A 178 -2.06 3.99 -8.53
CA HIS A 178 -2.02 3.39 -9.86
C HIS A 178 -3.43 3.06 -10.38
N PRO A 179 -4.28 4.07 -10.63
CA PRO A 179 -5.57 3.88 -11.28
C PRO A 179 -5.35 3.20 -12.65
N PRO A 180 -6.07 2.10 -12.97
CA PRO A 180 -5.91 1.41 -14.25
C PRO A 180 -6.34 2.26 -15.45
N PRO A 181 -5.76 2.07 -16.65
CA PRO A 181 -6.25 2.71 -17.87
C PRO A 181 -7.75 2.44 -18.09
N GLY A 182 -8.51 3.48 -18.41
CA GLY A 182 -9.94 3.36 -18.71
C GLY A 182 -10.86 3.14 -17.49
N SER A 183 -10.32 3.15 -16.27
CA SER A 183 -11.13 3.07 -15.03
C SER A 183 -11.76 4.42 -14.62
N GLY A 184 -11.38 5.50 -15.29
CA GLY A 184 -11.77 6.86 -14.93
C GLY A 184 -10.90 7.42 -13.80
N SER A 185 -11.42 8.44 -13.13
CA SER A 185 -10.72 9.06 -11.99
C SER A 185 -11.05 8.33 -10.70
N HIS A 186 -10.01 7.94 -9.98
CA HIS A 186 -10.11 7.29 -8.67
C HIS A 186 -10.05 8.33 -7.56
N LYS A 187 -10.84 8.12 -6.51
CA LYS A 187 -10.89 8.98 -5.32
C LYS A 187 -9.95 8.46 -4.22
N TYR A 188 -8.80 9.10 -4.10
CA TYR A 188 -7.80 8.84 -3.09
C TYR A 188 -8.07 9.69 -1.84
N THR A 189 -8.31 9.05 -0.70
CA THR A 189 -8.77 9.68 0.53
C THR A 189 -7.81 9.37 1.68
N VAL A 190 -7.37 10.40 2.39
CA VAL A 190 -6.71 10.27 3.69
C VAL A 190 -7.76 10.47 4.78
N VAL A 191 -7.89 9.47 5.66
CA VAL A 191 -8.75 9.53 6.84
C VAL A 191 -7.86 9.66 8.07
N LEU A 192 -8.07 10.70 8.87
CA LEU A 192 -7.35 10.92 10.12
C LEU A 192 -8.22 10.47 11.29
N PHE A 193 -7.70 9.54 12.08
CA PHE A 193 -8.29 9.06 13.32
C PHE A 193 -7.60 9.69 14.53
N LYS A 194 -8.36 9.82 15.61
CA LYS A 194 -7.91 10.37 16.88
C LYS A 194 -6.84 9.52 17.55
N GLY A 195 -5.75 10.18 17.94
CA GLY A 195 -4.68 9.59 18.74
C GLY A 195 -3.75 8.64 17.99
N THR A 196 -2.84 8.03 18.75
CA THR A 196 -1.92 6.99 18.26
C THR A 196 -2.58 5.62 18.36
N LEU A 197 -2.95 5.07 17.21
CA LEU A 197 -3.54 3.75 17.04
C LEU A 197 -2.50 2.79 16.45
N HIS A 198 -2.56 1.53 16.88
CA HIS A 198 -1.76 0.43 16.33
C HIS A 198 -2.58 -0.36 15.30
N PRO A 199 -1.98 -0.77 14.17
CA PRO A 199 -2.67 -1.60 13.19
C PRO A 199 -2.93 -3.00 13.77
N GLY A 200 -4.10 -3.58 13.49
CA GLY A 200 -4.40 -4.97 13.78
C GLY A 200 -3.80 -5.90 12.72
N PRO A 201 -4.18 -7.19 12.73
CA PRO A 201 -3.62 -8.20 11.83
C PRO A 201 -3.82 -7.88 10.34
N LEU A 202 -4.96 -7.30 9.95
CA LEU A 202 -5.24 -6.98 8.56
C LEU A 202 -4.25 -5.94 8.05
N LEU A 203 -4.18 -4.77 8.71
CA LEU A 203 -3.31 -3.67 8.27
C LEU A 203 -1.83 -4.01 8.48
N SER A 204 -1.47 -4.72 9.56
CA SER A 204 -0.09 -5.13 9.81
C SER A 204 0.45 -6.07 8.72
N SER A 205 -0.41 -6.94 8.16
CA SER A 205 -0.02 -7.89 7.10
C SER A 205 0.30 -7.23 5.75
N LEU A 206 -0.07 -5.96 5.57
CA LEU A 206 0.10 -5.22 4.31
C LEU A 206 1.38 -4.36 4.29
N ARG A 207 2.04 -4.19 5.43
CA ARG A 207 3.24 -3.39 5.55
C ARG A 207 4.35 -3.87 4.60
N GLY A 208 4.92 -2.94 3.84
CA GLY A 208 5.99 -3.20 2.88
C GLY A 208 5.54 -3.98 1.64
N THR A 209 4.25 -4.25 1.47
CA THR A 209 3.76 -4.94 0.28
C THR A 209 3.68 -3.97 -0.91
N PRO A 210 3.95 -4.40 -2.15
CA PRO A 210 3.89 -3.47 -3.29
C PRO A 210 2.46 -3.05 -3.61
N TRP A 211 2.30 -1.96 -4.38
CA TRP A 211 0.99 -1.46 -4.81
C TRP A 211 0.15 -2.51 -5.54
N ARG A 212 0.76 -3.43 -6.28
CA ARG A 212 0.08 -4.50 -7.03
C ARG A 212 -0.43 -5.66 -6.17
N ASN A 213 -0.21 -5.64 -4.85
CA ASN A 213 -0.68 -6.71 -3.98
C ASN A 213 -2.20 -6.63 -3.76
N ARG A 214 -2.94 -7.58 -4.32
CA ARG A 214 -4.41 -7.69 -4.18
C ARG A 214 -4.92 -7.64 -2.74
N ARG A 215 -4.11 -8.03 -1.74
CA ARG A 215 -4.51 -7.98 -0.32
C ARG A 215 -4.71 -6.55 0.17
N ARG A 216 -4.17 -5.54 -0.52
CA ARG A 216 -4.42 -4.13 -0.21
C ARG A 216 -5.87 -3.72 -0.46
N ALA A 217 -6.65 -4.44 -1.27
CA ALA A 217 -8.11 -4.28 -1.34
C ALA A 217 -8.80 -4.80 -0.06
N VAL A 218 -8.83 -3.98 1.00
CA VAL A 218 -9.37 -4.38 2.30
C VAL A 218 -10.90 -4.40 2.37
N GLY A 219 -11.58 -4.01 1.29
CA GLY A 219 -13.03 -4.14 1.13
C GLY A 219 -13.76 -2.85 1.44
N SER A 220 -13.60 -2.31 2.65
CA SER A 220 -14.26 -1.07 3.08
C SER A 220 -13.49 -0.34 4.18
N LEU A 221 -13.81 0.95 4.37
CA LEU A 221 -13.33 1.72 5.53
C LEU A 221 -13.77 1.08 6.86
N GLY A 222 -14.93 0.42 6.89
CA GLY A 222 -15.42 -0.31 8.06
C GLY A 222 -14.49 -1.45 8.48
N ALA A 223 -13.92 -2.18 7.52
CA ALA A 223 -12.93 -3.24 7.81
C ALA A 223 -11.65 -2.68 8.45
N ILE A 224 -11.20 -1.51 7.98
CA ILE A 224 -10.05 -0.78 8.54
C ILE A 224 -10.35 -0.35 9.98
N VAL A 225 -11.52 0.25 10.21
CA VAL A 225 -11.96 0.69 11.55
C VAL A 225 -12.09 -0.50 12.51
N ALA A 226 -12.62 -1.63 12.05
CA ALA A 226 -12.71 -2.85 12.83
C ALA A 226 -11.34 -3.39 13.23
N ASP A 227 -10.38 -3.44 12.29
CA ASP A 227 -9.00 -3.87 12.55
C ASP A 227 -8.30 -2.94 13.57
N LEU A 228 -8.48 -1.63 13.44
CA LEU A 228 -7.96 -0.67 14.42
C LEU A 228 -8.59 -0.85 15.81
N ARG A 229 -9.91 -1.08 15.88
CA ARG A 229 -10.58 -1.33 17.17
C ARG A 229 -10.07 -2.59 17.84
N GLN A 230 -9.82 -3.65 17.08
CA GLN A 230 -9.32 -4.92 17.60
C GLN A 230 -8.00 -4.76 18.34
N GLN A 231 -7.06 -3.96 17.81
CA GLN A 231 -5.72 -3.79 18.39
C GLN A 231 -5.63 -2.66 19.43
N ASN A 232 -6.69 -1.84 19.57
CA ASN A 232 -6.69 -0.68 20.46
C ASN A 232 -7.86 -0.70 21.45
N PRO A 233 -7.98 -1.75 22.30
CA PRO A 233 -9.04 -1.84 23.29
C PRO A 233 -9.02 -0.64 24.25
N GLY A 234 -10.19 -0.06 24.51
CA GLY A 234 -10.33 1.10 25.40
C GLY A 234 -9.93 2.45 24.77
N LYS A 235 -9.47 2.49 23.51
CA LYS A 235 -9.26 3.74 22.77
C LYS A 235 -10.40 3.96 21.77
N PRO A 236 -10.97 5.16 21.68
CA PRO A 236 -11.95 5.46 20.63
C PRO A 236 -11.26 5.52 19.27
N VAL A 237 -11.77 4.75 18.30
CA VAL A 237 -11.42 4.90 16.88
C VAL A 237 -12.42 5.89 16.27
N GLU A 238 -12.12 7.17 16.46
CA GLU A 238 -12.94 8.33 16.08
C GLU A 238 -12.26 9.07 14.92
N GLU A 239 -12.99 9.33 13.84
CA GLU A 239 -12.50 10.12 12.73
C GLU A 239 -12.48 11.61 13.10
N LEU A 240 -11.34 12.27 12.89
CA LEU A 240 -11.15 13.70 13.09
C LEU A 240 -11.50 14.49 11.84
N CYS A 241 -10.97 14.07 10.69
CA CYS A 241 -11.21 14.69 9.40
C CYS A 241 -10.82 13.74 8.25
N ARG A 242 -11.27 14.11 7.05
CA ARG A 242 -10.89 13.43 5.79
C ARG A 242 -10.58 14.46 4.71
N CYS A 243 -9.59 14.18 3.88
CA CYS A 243 -9.29 14.94 2.68
C CYS A 243 -9.09 13.98 1.50
N SER A 244 -9.43 14.43 0.31
CA SER A 244 -9.39 13.58 -0.88
C SER A 244 -8.92 14.32 -2.11
N VAL A 245 -8.29 13.58 -3.01
CA VAL A 245 -7.90 14.02 -4.35
C VAL A 245 -8.39 12.99 -5.36
N HIS A 246 -8.75 13.48 -6.54
CA HIS A 246 -9.14 12.64 -7.67
C HIS A 246 -7.95 12.55 -8.61
N VAL A 247 -7.55 11.32 -8.96
CA VAL A 247 -6.42 11.06 -9.85
C VAL A 247 -6.83 9.97 -10.83
N SER A 248 -6.63 10.23 -12.12
CA SER A 248 -6.85 9.30 -13.22
C SER A 248 -5.52 8.70 -13.72
N TYR A 249 -5.61 7.69 -14.58
CA TYR A 249 -4.42 7.13 -15.23
C TYR A 249 -3.70 8.20 -16.07
N GLU A 250 -4.48 9.05 -16.75
CA GLU A 250 -4.00 10.10 -17.64
C GLU A 250 -3.23 11.19 -16.89
N ASP A 251 -3.53 11.41 -15.61
CA ASP A 251 -2.80 12.36 -14.75
C ASP A 251 -1.39 11.85 -14.39
N ILE A 252 -1.19 10.52 -14.35
CA ILE A 252 0.07 9.88 -13.95
C ILE A 252 0.98 9.61 -15.15
N ALA A 253 0.41 9.36 -16.33
CA ALA A 253 1.15 9.04 -17.53
C ALA A 253 1.87 10.24 -18.18
N GLN A 254 1.67 11.45 -17.66
CA GLN A 254 2.25 12.72 -18.12
C GLN A 254 3.51 13.07 -17.33
#